data_AF-A0A5Q4HAR1-F1
#
_entry.id   AF-A0A5Q4HAR1-F1
#
_cell.length_a   1.000
_cell.length_b   1.000
_cell.length_c   1.000
_cell.angle_alpha   90.00
_cell.angle_beta   90.00
_cell.angle_gamma   90.00
#
_symmetry.space_group_name_H-M   'P 1'
#
loop_
_entity.id
_entity.type
_entity.pdbx_description
1 polymer ?
#
loop_
_entity_poly.entity_id
_entity_poly.type
_entity_poly.pdbx_seq_one_letter_code
_entity_poly.pdbx_strand_id
1 'polypeptide(L)'
;QTEAMGSLVYARECRRRGDNIVAMFSLETIGYYSDRPGSQQYPWPLSAVYPSTGNFIAFVGNTASDHLVKQVVESFRRHARFPSEGGALPGVIPGVGWSDHWSFWQAGYPALMVTDTAPFRYAHYHSAEDTPDKLDYERTARVVVGLGKVLDEMANPQPE
;
A
#
# COMPACT_ATOMS: atom_id res chain seq x y z
N GLN A 1 15.54 -2.48 9.37
CA GLN A 1 14.57 -3.43 9.95
C GLN A 1 15.22 -4.09 11.17
N THR A 2 14.51 -4.22 12.28
CA THR A 2 15.05 -4.79 13.53
C THR A 2 14.06 -5.78 14.14
N GLU A 3 14.55 -6.66 15.01
CA GLU A 3 13.73 -7.65 15.73
C GLU A 3 12.69 -7.01 16.67
N ALA A 4 12.90 -5.75 17.08
CA ALA A 4 12.06 -5.02 18.01
C ALA A 4 10.96 -4.17 17.33
N MET A 5 10.84 -4.19 15.99
CA MET A 5 9.77 -3.47 15.29
C MET A 5 8.40 -4.00 15.74
N GLY A 6 7.50 -3.09 16.14
CA GLY A 6 6.19 -3.46 16.71
C GLY A 6 5.37 -4.36 15.78
N SER A 7 5.36 -4.09 14.48
CA SER A 7 4.68 -4.93 13.48
C SER A 7 5.27 -6.33 13.37
N LEU A 8 6.58 -6.50 13.50
CA LEU A 8 7.23 -7.81 13.46
C LEU A 8 6.93 -8.62 14.72
N VAL A 9 6.96 -7.97 15.88
CA VAL A 9 6.54 -8.58 17.16
C VAL A 9 5.09 -9.05 17.05
N TYR A 10 4.20 -8.19 16.55
CA TYR A 10 2.78 -8.50 16.41
C TYR A 10 2.51 -9.62 15.38
N ALA A 11 3.14 -9.57 14.20
CA ALA A 11 2.95 -10.59 13.16
C ALA A 11 3.41 -11.98 13.62
N ARG A 12 4.52 -12.06 14.37
CA ARG A 12 4.99 -13.33 14.97
C ARG A 12 4.04 -13.85 16.03
N GLU A 13 3.49 -12.97 16.85
CA GLU A 13 2.49 -13.35 17.84
C GLU A 13 1.22 -13.90 17.17
N CYS A 14 0.73 -13.26 16.11
CA CYS A 14 -0.38 -13.77 15.31
C CYS A 14 -0.08 -15.20 14.80
N ARG A 15 1.14 -15.39 14.27
CA ARG A 15 1.58 -16.71 13.78
C ARG A 15 1.64 -17.75 14.90
N ARG A 16 2.10 -17.37 16.08
CA ARG A 16 2.18 -18.23 17.27
C ARG A 16 0.78 -18.65 17.77
N ARG A 17 -0.20 -17.75 17.71
CA ARG A 17 -1.60 -18.03 18.06
C ARG A 17 -2.33 -18.86 17.00
N GLY A 18 -1.79 -18.92 15.78
CA GLY A 18 -2.45 -19.59 14.66
C GLY A 18 -3.55 -18.75 14.04
N ASP A 19 -3.46 -17.42 14.11
CA ASP A 19 -4.46 -16.51 13.56
C ASP A 19 -4.56 -16.69 12.04
N ASN A 20 -5.79 -16.85 11.53
CA ASN A 20 -6.08 -16.98 10.11
C ASN A 20 -6.17 -15.60 9.43
N ILE A 21 -5.02 -14.96 9.22
CA ILE A 21 -4.95 -13.68 8.50
C ILE A 21 -4.88 -13.94 7.00
N VAL A 22 -6.00 -13.71 6.32
CA VAL A 22 -6.15 -13.94 4.87
C VAL A 22 -5.62 -12.78 4.02
N ALA A 23 -5.48 -11.59 4.61
CA ALA A 23 -4.82 -10.43 4.03
C ALA A 23 -4.48 -9.41 5.12
N MET A 24 -3.32 -8.77 5.02
CA MET A 24 -2.95 -7.59 5.82
C MET A 24 -2.70 -6.40 4.90
N PHE A 25 -3.22 -5.23 5.30
CA PHE A 25 -3.06 -3.97 4.58
C PHE A 25 -2.24 -3.01 5.45
N SER A 26 -1.07 -2.61 4.98
CA SER A 26 -0.29 -1.54 5.57
C SER A 26 -0.66 -0.22 4.88
N LEU A 27 -1.19 0.76 5.62
CA LEU A 27 -1.43 2.09 5.09
C LEU A 27 -0.19 2.94 5.33
N GLU A 28 0.54 3.26 4.27
CA GLU A 28 1.82 3.98 4.35
C GLU A 28 1.72 5.25 3.53
N THR A 29 1.33 6.35 4.18
CA THR A 29 0.96 7.64 3.57
C THR A 29 -0.10 7.51 2.47
N ILE A 30 -1.24 8.18 2.61
CA ILE A 30 -2.35 8.10 1.62
C ILE A 30 -2.95 9.48 1.35
N GLY A 31 -2.14 10.52 1.59
CA GLY A 31 -2.56 11.89 1.81
C GLY A 31 -2.15 12.87 0.71
N TYR A 32 -1.09 12.59 -0.04
CA TYR A 32 -0.45 13.58 -0.89
C TYR A 32 -0.54 13.21 -2.38
N TYR A 33 -1.15 14.09 -3.17
CA TYR A 33 -1.38 13.90 -4.60
C TYR A 33 -1.02 15.15 -5.40
N SER A 34 -0.55 14.96 -6.63
CA SER A 34 -0.20 16.05 -7.54
C SER A 34 -0.47 15.68 -8.99
N ASP A 35 -1.18 16.55 -9.70
CA ASP A 35 -1.40 16.43 -11.16
C ASP A 35 -0.24 17.02 -11.98
N ARG A 36 0.79 17.56 -11.33
CA ARG A 36 1.95 18.12 -12.03
C ARG A 36 2.72 16.98 -12.71
N PRO A 37 3.02 17.06 -14.02
CA PRO A 37 3.90 16.10 -14.67
C PRO A 37 5.25 16.01 -13.95
N GLY A 38 5.77 14.79 -13.79
CA GLY A 38 7.05 14.55 -13.09
C GLY A 38 6.98 14.71 -11.56
N SER A 39 5.78 14.79 -10.97
CA SER A 39 5.60 14.80 -9.51
C SER A 39 5.86 13.45 -8.84
N GLN A 40 5.96 12.37 -9.62
CA GLN A 40 6.30 11.03 -9.16
C GLN A 40 7.70 10.64 -9.64
N GLN A 41 8.63 10.40 -8.71
CA GLN A 41 10.04 10.17 -8.98
C GLN A 41 10.47 8.79 -8.49
N TYR A 42 10.37 7.80 -9.38
CA TYR A 42 10.82 6.45 -9.10
C TYR A 42 12.31 6.25 -9.43
N PRO A 43 13.02 5.41 -8.65
CA PRO A 43 14.29 4.88 -9.11
C PRO A 43 14.08 3.93 -10.30
N TRP A 44 15.07 3.83 -11.18
CA TRP A 44 15.09 2.77 -12.18
C TRP A 44 15.18 1.40 -11.48
N PRO A 45 14.43 0.35 -11.93
CA PRO A 45 13.64 0.28 -13.16
C PRO A 45 12.16 0.68 -13.03
N LEU A 46 11.68 1.04 -11.83
CA LEU A 46 10.27 1.35 -11.60
C LEU A 46 9.78 2.52 -12.47
N SER A 47 10.65 3.51 -12.72
CA SER A 47 10.37 4.67 -13.57
C SER A 47 10.04 4.34 -15.03
N ALA A 48 10.35 3.14 -15.51
CA ALA A 48 10.05 2.71 -16.88
C ALA A 48 8.65 2.08 -17.03
N VAL A 49 8.02 1.71 -15.91
CA VAL A 49 6.74 0.97 -15.89
C VAL A 49 5.61 1.80 -15.28
N TYR A 50 5.91 2.56 -14.22
CA TYR A 50 4.90 3.30 -13.47
C TYR A 50 4.78 4.77 -13.90
N PRO A 51 3.62 5.41 -13.68
CA PRO A 51 3.37 6.79 -14.08
C PRO A 51 4.35 7.80 -13.46
N SER A 52 4.66 8.87 -14.21
CA SER A 52 5.47 10.00 -13.74
C SER A 52 4.66 11.11 -13.04
N THR A 53 3.33 10.99 -13.02
CA THR A 53 2.42 11.93 -12.34
C THR A 53 1.87 11.28 -11.08
N GLY A 54 1.98 11.97 -9.94
CA GLY A 54 1.65 11.46 -8.61
C GLY A 54 0.20 11.68 -8.21
N ASN A 55 -0.77 11.35 -9.07
CA ASN A 55 -2.21 11.54 -8.81
C ASN A 55 -2.97 10.21 -8.64
N PHE A 56 -2.29 9.18 -8.14
CA PHE A 56 -2.82 7.83 -7.94
C PHE A 56 -2.46 7.27 -6.56
N ILE A 57 -3.16 6.20 -6.18
CA ILE A 57 -2.84 5.35 -5.03
C ILE A 57 -2.23 4.03 -5.51
N ALA A 58 -1.17 3.56 -4.88
CA ALA A 58 -0.50 2.32 -5.23
C ALA A 58 -0.80 1.20 -4.23
N PHE A 59 -0.94 -0.02 -4.76
CA PHE A 59 -1.06 -1.27 -4.02
C PHE A 59 0.17 -2.12 -4.29
N VAL A 60 1.03 -2.29 -3.28
CA VAL A 60 2.36 -2.90 -3.45
C VAL A 60 2.45 -4.16 -2.60
N GLY A 61 2.65 -5.31 -3.27
CA GLY A 61 2.81 -6.62 -2.65
C GLY A 61 4.16 -7.26 -2.98
N ASN A 62 4.47 -8.38 -2.34
CA ASN A 62 5.52 -9.27 -2.80
C ASN A 62 4.98 -10.24 -3.87
N THR A 63 5.86 -10.96 -4.56
CA THR A 63 5.45 -11.93 -5.59
C THR A 63 4.51 -13.02 -5.07
N ALA A 64 4.65 -13.43 -3.81
CA ALA A 64 3.74 -14.38 -3.17
C ALA A 64 2.32 -13.80 -2.93
N SER A 65 2.18 -12.48 -2.91
CA SER A 65 0.91 -11.76 -2.73
C SER A 65 0.36 -11.22 -4.06
N ASP A 66 0.84 -11.68 -5.22
CA ASP A 66 0.40 -11.18 -6.53
C ASP A 66 -1.10 -11.33 -6.76
N HIS A 67 -1.67 -12.49 -6.42
CA HIS A 67 -3.11 -12.71 -6.52
C HIS A 67 -3.89 -11.74 -5.62
N LEU A 68 -3.44 -11.55 -4.37
CA LEU A 68 -4.04 -10.59 -3.45
C LEU A 68 -4.01 -9.17 -4.01
N VAL A 69 -2.87 -8.72 -4.56
CA VAL A 69 -2.74 -7.38 -5.15
C VAL A 69 -3.71 -7.20 -6.30
N LYS A 70 -3.79 -8.16 -7.24
CA LYS A 70 -4.71 -8.11 -8.37
C LYS A 70 -6.16 -8.03 -7.93
N GLN A 71 -6.57 -8.92 -7.02
CA GLN A 71 -7.93 -8.95 -6.48
C GLN A 71 -8.31 -7.61 -5.83
N VAL A 72 -7.42 -7.05 -5.01
CA VAL A 72 -7.63 -5.78 -4.32
C VAL A 72 -7.72 -4.61 -5.30
N VAL A 73 -6.83 -4.53 -6.27
CA VAL A 73 -6.83 -3.45 -7.27
C VAL A 73 -8.08 -3.51 -8.15
N GLU A 74 -8.49 -4.70 -8.56
CA GLU A 74 -9.73 -4.90 -9.32
C GLU A 74 -10.95 -4.48 -8.51
N SER A 75 -11.06 -4.93 -7.25
CA SER A 75 -12.15 -4.51 -6.35
C SER A 75 -12.14 -2.99 -6.14
N PHE A 76 -10.97 -2.41 -5.87
CA PHE A 76 -10.85 -0.97 -5.67
C PHE A 76 -11.33 -0.18 -6.90
N ARG A 77 -10.95 -0.60 -8.10
CA ARG A 77 -11.37 0.05 -9.36
C ARG A 77 -12.86 -0.11 -9.66
N ARG A 78 -13.53 -1.15 -9.14
CA ARG A 78 -15.00 -1.28 -9.23
C ARG A 78 -15.71 -0.27 -8.33
N HIS A 79 -15.18 -0.04 -7.13
CA HIS A 79 -15.86 0.77 -6.11
C HIS A 79 -15.44 2.23 -6.08
N ALA A 80 -14.21 2.55 -6.48
CA ALA A 80 -13.62 3.88 -6.40
C ALA A 80 -13.29 4.43 -7.79
N ARG A 81 -13.78 5.65 -8.06
CA ARG A 81 -13.34 6.45 -9.21
C ARG A 81 -12.08 7.22 -8.84
N PHE A 82 -10.97 6.49 -8.67
CA PHE A 82 -9.68 7.06 -8.31
C PHE A 82 -8.55 6.31 -9.06
N PRO A 83 -7.58 7.02 -9.67
CA PRO A 83 -6.45 6.36 -10.33
C PRO A 83 -5.70 5.45 -9.35
N SER A 84 -5.44 4.22 -9.76
CA SER A 84 -4.75 3.25 -8.92
C SER A 84 -3.74 2.44 -9.70
N GLU A 85 -2.64 2.10 -9.05
CA GLU A 85 -1.58 1.23 -9.58
C GLU A 85 -1.39 0.01 -8.69
N GLY A 86 -1.04 -1.12 -9.27
CA GLY A 86 -0.83 -2.38 -8.57
C GLY A 86 0.47 -3.03 -9.00
N GLY A 87 1.28 -3.49 -8.03
CA GLY A 87 2.56 -4.12 -8.31
C GLY A 87 2.92 -5.19 -7.28
N ALA A 88 3.16 -6.40 -7.75
CA ALA A 88 3.76 -7.48 -6.95
C ALA A 88 5.21 -7.68 -7.38
N LEU A 89 6.14 -7.30 -6.51
CA LEU A 89 7.56 -7.21 -6.84
C LEU A 89 8.40 -7.94 -5.79
N PRO A 90 9.62 -8.41 -6.13
CA PRO A 90 10.52 -8.95 -5.11
C PRO A 90 10.76 -7.94 -3.98
N GLY A 91 10.60 -8.36 -2.72
CA GLY A 91 10.75 -7.48 -1.56
C GLY A 91 12.16 -6.90 -1.36
N VAL A 92 13.15 -7.40 -2.10
CA VAL A 92 14.52 -6.87 -2.15
C VAL A 92 14.62 -5.57 -2.95
N ILE A 93 13.63 -5.24 -3.77
CA ILE A 93 13.59 -3.99 -4.54
C ILE A 93 13.32 -2.83 -3.56
N PRO A 94 14.13 -1.75 -3.58
CA PRO A 94 13.89 -0.55 -2.77
C PRO A 94 12.47 -0.01 -2.95
N GLY A 95 11.79 0.29 -1.84
CA GLY A 95 10.40 0.77 -1.83
C GLY A 95 9.35 -0.33 -1.63
N VAL A 96 9.67 -1.59 -1.93
CA VAL A 96 8.67 -2.67 -1.88
C VAL A 96 8.42 -3.17 -0.46
N GLY A 97 9.45 -3.32 0.37
CA GLY A 97 9.36 -3.85 1.73
C GLY A 97 9.54 -2.82 2.85
N TRP A 98 9.17 -1.55 2.61
CA TRP A 98 9.53 -0.44 3.51
C TRP A 98 8.50 -0.11 4.60
N SER A 99 7.33 -0.77 4.61
CA SER A 99 6.31 -0.59 5.64
C SER A 99 5.95 -1.93 6.30
N ASP A 100 4.97 -1.93 7.20
CA ASP A 100 4.68 -3.03 8.12
C ASP A 100 4.22 -4.33 7.46
N HIS A 101 3.73 -4.27 6.22
CA HIS A 101 3.41 -5.46 5.44
C HIS A 101 4.62 -6.40 5.26
N TRP A 102 5.85 -5.86 5.29
CA TRP A 102 7.07 -6.67 5.28
C TRP A 102 7.11 -7.65 6.47
N SER A 103 6.70 -7.20 7.65
CA SER A 103 6.70 -8.01 8.87
C SER A 103 5.73 -9.20 8.75
N PHE A 104 4.59 -8.99 8.09
CA PHE A 104 3.62 -10.04 7.84
C PHE A 104 4.14 -11.05 6.81
N TRP A 105 4.88 -10.62 5.80
CA TRP A 105 5.58 -11.54 4.91
C TRP A 105 6.57 -12.44 5.65
N GLN A 106 7.34 -11.89 6.60
CA GLN A 106 8.29 -12.69 7.40
C GLN A 106 7.57 -13.73 8.28
N ALA A 107 6.33 -13.45 8.69
CA ALA A 107 5.48 -14.36 9.45
C ALA A 107 4.69 -15.35 8.56
N GLY A 108 4.84 -15.27 7.23
CA GLY A 108 4.17 -16.16 6.27
C GLY A 108 2.73 -15.76 5.94
N TYR A 109 2.34 -14.51 6.18
CA TYR A 109 1.02 -13.98 5.86
C TYR A 109 1.00 -13.22 4.52
N PRO A 110 -0.09 -13.34 3.74
CA PRO A 110 -0.31 -12.50 2.57
C PRO A 110 -0.57 -11.05 3.03
N ALA A 111 0.17 -10.10 2.46
CA ALA A 111 0.09 -8.70 2.86
C ALA A 111 0.47 -7.76 1.71
N LEU A 112 -0.08 -6.54 1.73
CA LEU A 112 0.28 -5.48 0.81
C LEU A 112 0.31 -4.12 1.51
N MET A 113 0.97 -3.17 0.86
CA MET A 113 0.98 -1.76 1.22
C MET A 113 0.02 -0.99 0.33
N VAL A 114 -0.75 -0.07 0.92
CA VAL A 114 -1.49 0.97 0.21
C VAL A 114 -0.77 2.29 0.47
N THR A 115 -0.32 2.95 -0.59
CA THR A 115 0.54 4.13 -0.46
C THR A 115 0.30 5.16 -1.55
N ASP A 116 0.35 6.43 -1.20
CA ASP A 116 0.51 7.54 -2.15
C ASP A 116 1.96 7.62 -2.68
N THR A 117 2.85 6.74 -2.21
CA THR A 117 4.25 6.57 -2.59
C THR A 117 5.20 7.66 -2.08
N ALA A 118 4.84 8.33 -0.99
CA ALA A 118 5.69 9.14 -0.10
C ALA A 118 7.15 9.37 -0.53
N PRO A 119 8.08 8.39 -0.38
CA PRO A 119 9.51 8.63 -0.65
C PRO A 119 9.80 9.10 -2.08
N PHE A 120 8.88 8.88 -3.01
CA PHE A 120 8.99 9.23 -4.42
C PHE A 120 8.16 10.45 -4.82
N ARG A 121 7.40 11.05 -3.90
CA ARG A 121 6.42 12.11 -4.19
C ARG A 121 6.39 13.24 -3.16
N TYR A 122 6.42 12.90 -1.87
CA TYR A 122 6.14 13.81 -0.77
C TYR A 122 7.42 14.40 -0.18
N ALA A 123 7.66 15.68 -0.43
CA ALA A 123 8.91 16.36 -0.07
C ALA A 123 9.10 16.54 1.45
N HIS A 124 8.02 16.55 2.22
CA HIS A 124 8.07 16.77 3.68
C HIS A 124 8.16 15.46 4.47
N TYR A 125 8.27 14.31 3.80
CA TYR A 125 8.38 13.00 4.44
C TYR A 125 9.57 12.94 5.41
N HIS A 126 9.35 12.40 6.61
CA HIS A 126 10.34 12.37 7.71
C HIS A 126 10.89 13.75 8.13
N SER A 127 10.10 14.81 7.99
CA SER A 127 10.47 16.15 8.44
C SER A 127 9.46 16.72 9.44
N ALA A 128 9.86 17.75 10.18
CA ALA A 128 8.95 18.49 11.06
C ALA A 128 7.87 19.27 10.29
N GLU A 129 8.02 19.41 8.97
CA GLU A 129 7.04 20.05 8.09
C GLU A 129 5.93 19.08 7.64
N ASP A 130 6.02 17.80 8.00
CA ASP A 130 4.96 16.84 7.78
C ASP A 130 3.75 17.19 8.65
N THR A 131 2.84 17.97 8.07
CA THR A 131 1.75 18.62 8.79
C THR A 131 0.44 18.49 8.02
N PRO A 132 -0.70 18.48 8.71
CA PRO A 132 -1.98 18.09 8.09
C PRO A 132 -2.45 19.00 6.94
N ASP A 133 -1.99 20.25 6.89
CA ASP A 133 -2.35 21.20 5.83
C ASP A 133 -1.77 20.85 4.45
N LYS A 134 -0.84 19.87 4.37
CA LYS A 134 -0.27 19.39 3.10
C LYS A 134 -1.11 18.28 2.47
N LEU A 135 -2.11 17.76 3.19
CA LEU A 135 -2.90 16.62 2.75
C LEU A 135 -4.06 17.06 1.84
N ASP A 136 -4.29 16.29 0.78
CA ASP A 136 -5.46 16.40 -0.08
C ASP A 136 -6.57 15.50 0.47
N TYR A 137 -7.30 16.05 1.43
CA TYR A 137 -8.37 15.35 2.14
C TYR A 137 -9.48 14.83 1.23
N GLU A 138 -9.78 15.52 0.12
CA GLU A 138 -10.84 15.08 -0.79
C GLU A 138 -10.43 13.78 -1.49
N ARG A 139 -9.22 13.72 -2.04
CA ARG A 139 -8.70 12.51 -2.67
C ARG A 139 -8.48 11.40 -1.67
N THR A 140 -7.95 11.70 -0.49
CA THR A 140 -7.80 10.72 0.59
C THR A 140 -9.14 10.12 1.01
N ALA A 141 -10.20 10.94 1.13
CA ALA A 141 -11.53 10.43 1.45
C ALA A 141 -12.04 9.44 0.39
N ARG A 142 -11.83 9.70 -0.90
CA ARG A 142 -12.18 8.78 -1.98
C ARG A 142 -11.42 7.45 -1.87
N VAL A 143 -10.13 7.50 -1.52
CA VAL A 143 -9.32 6.30 -1.28
C VAL A 143 -9.84 5.51 -0.08
N VAL A 144 -10.10 6.17 1.05
CA VAL A 144 -10.60 5.52 2.27
C VAL A 144 -11.97 4.86 2.03
N VAL A 145 -12.89 5.55 1.36
CA VAL A 145 -14.20 4.98 1.00
C VAL A 145 -14.04 3.78 0.06
N GLY A 146 -13.16 3.89 -0.93
CA GLY A 146 -12.83 2.79 -1.84
C GLY A 146 -12.27 1.56 -1.11
N LEU A 147 -11.30 1.77 -0.23
CA LEU A 147 -10.71 0.71 0.59
C LEU A 147 -11.75 0.06 1.51
N GLY A 148 -12.65 0.84 2.10
CA GLY A 148 -13.75 0.30 2.90
C GLY A 148 -14.57 -0.72 2.10
N LYS A 149 -14.90 -0.43 0.84
CA LYS A 149 -15.62 -1.37 -0.03
C LYS A 149 -14.81 -2.61 -0.41
N VAL A 150 -13.50 -2.47 -0.62
CA VAL A 150 -12.62 -3.63 -0.81
C VAL A 150 -12.64 -4.54 0.41
N LEU A 151 -12.50 -3.97 1.60
CA LEU A 151 -12.50 -4.71 2.86
C LEU A 151 -13.86 -5.40 3.10
N ASP A 152 -14.97 -4.72 2.82
CA ASP A 152 -16.31 -5.30 2.91
C ASP A 152 -16.46 -6.52 1.99
N GLU A 153 -15.98 -6.42 0.74
CA GLU A 153 -16.04 -7.51 -0.26
C GLU A 153 -15.15 -8.69 0.13
N MET A 154 -13.94 -8.44 0.63
CA MET A 154 -13.02 -9.48 1.07
C MET A 154 -13.47 -10.18 2.35
N ALA A 155 -14.12 -9.46 3.26
CA ALA A 155 -14.67 -10.03 4.48
C ALA A 155 -15.96 -10.84 4.22
N ASN A 156 -16.67 -10.54 3.13
CA ASN A 156 -17.92 -11.20 2.74
C ASN A 156 -17.83 -11.77 1.31
N PRO A 157 -16.93 -12.73 1.05
CA PRO A 157 -16.79 -13.32 -0.28
C PRO A 157 -18.12 -13.93 -0.70
N GLN A 158 -18.61 -13.56 -1.89
CA GLN A 158 -19.78 -14.21 -2.45
C GLN A 158 -19.44 -15.69 -2.71
N PRO A 159 -20.34 -16.63 -2.41
CA PRO A 159 -20.13 -18.02 -2.79
C PRO A 159 -20.02 -18.11 -4.32
N GLU A 160 -19.00 -18.85 -4.78
CA GLU A 160 -18.79 -19.20 -6.19
C GLU A 160 -19.99 -19.96 -6.80
#